data_AF-A0A2N0QLZ3-F1
#
_entry.id   AF-A0A2N0QLZ3-F1
#
_cell.length_a   1.000
_cell.length_b   1.000
_cell.length_c   1.000
_cell.angle_alpha   90.00
_cell.angle_beta   90.00
_cell.angle_gamma   90.00
#
_symmetry.space_group_name_H-M   'P 1'
#
loop_
_entity.id
_entity.type
_entity.pdbx_description
1 polymer ?
#
loop_
_entity_poly.entity_id
_entity_poly.type
_entity_poly.pdbx_seq_one_letter_code
_entity_poly.pdbx_strand_id
1 'polypeptide(L)'
;MSHQASKKLKLNITNYSVKGGNLKFYVKTRWSTAWDCTSSILRLKNQLKNLLNECPEILNNKIKGLLRTRSFFNDIYTVNTLLGPVKSAVKALEFKSTTLANCFIELIKLSQRINFLPPISDQNFKSTCIELFNKRWKQFDFDLYVLSYMLHPYYQGKI
;
A
#
# COMPACT_ATOMS: atom_id res chain seq x y z
N MET A 1 23.37 -0.22 -17.44
CA MET A 1 22.74 0.89 -16.68
C MET A 1 21.88 0.43 -15.50
N SER A 2 20.83 -0.39 -15.70
CA SER A 2 19.97 -0.90 -14.59
C SER A 2 20.75 -1.60 -13.44
N HIS A 3 21.77 -2.40 -13.78
CA HIS A 3 22.54 -3.14 -12.79
C HIS A 3 23.36 -2.23 -11.85
N GLN A 4 23.95 -1.14 -12.39
CA GLN A 4 24.75 -0.19 -11.62
C GLN A 4 23.90 0.57 -10.59
N ALA A 5 22.73 1.09 -11.01
CA ALA A 5 21.78 1.74 -10.11
C ALA A 5 21.36 0.82 -8.95
N SER A 6 21.04 -0.44 -9.27
CA SER A 6 20.63 -1.44 -8.27
C SER A 6 21.78 -1.77 -7.29
N LYS A 7 23.01 -1.88 -7.78
CA LYS A 7 24.20 -2.13 -6.94
C LYS A 7 24.48 -0.96 -6.00
N LYS A 8 24.42 0.28 -6.51
CA LYS A 8 24.61 1.50 -5.72
C LYS A 8 23.51 1.67 -4.67
N LEU A 9 22.24 1.40 -5.03
CA LEU A 9 21.14 1.41 -4.06
C LEU A 9 21.39 0.42 -2.92
N LYS A 10 21.80 -0.82 -3.24
CA LYS A 10 22.10 -1.84 -2.23
C LYS A 10 23.24 -1.40 -1.30
N LEU A 11 24.30 -0.81 -1.84
CA LEU A 11 25.38 -0.21 -1.05
C LEU A 11 24.86 0.89 -0.11
N ASN A 12 24.05 1.83 -0.62
CA ASN A 12 23.48 2.89 0.19
C ASN A 12 22.59 2.32 1.32
N ILE A 13 21.79 1.30 1.04
CA ILE A 13 20.96 0.63 2.06
C ILE A 13 21.83 0.06 3.19
N THR A 14 22.92 -0.61 2.84
CA THR A 14 23.86 -1.18 3.81
C THR A 14 24.58 -0.07 4.60
N ASN A 15 25.12 0.94 3.92
CA ASN A 15 25.88 2.03 4.54
C ASN A 15 25.04 2.82 5.56
N TYR A 16 23.77 3.09 5.24
CA TYR A 16 22.84 3.78 6.12
C TYR A 16 22.06 2.84 7.05
N SER A 17 22.40 1.55 7.09
CA SER A 17 21.76 0.52 7.95
C SER A 17 20.23 0.52 7.86
N VAL A 18 19.69 0.68 6.65
CA VAL A 18 18.24 0.79 6.44
C VAL A 18 17.57 -0.56 6.63
N LYS A 19 16.80 -0.71 7.72
CA LYS A 19 16.03 -1.94 8.02
C LYS A 19 15.01 -2.23 6.91
N GLY A 20 14.72 -3.51 6.67
CA GLY A 20 13.66 -3.96 5.74
C GLY A 20 14.12 -4.32 4.31
N GLY A 21 15.43 -4.25 4.02
CA GLY A 21 16.03 -4.78 2.79
C GLY A 21 15.90 -3.86 1.57
N ASN A 22 15.94 -4.46 0.36
CA ASN A 22 15.89 -3.75 -0.92
C ASN A 22 14.46 -3.39 -1.37
N LEU A 23 14.31 -2.77 -2.54
CA LEU A 23 13.02 -2.63 -3.23
C LEU A 23 12.38 -4.00 -3.41
N LYS A 24 11.06 -4.06 -3.20
CA LYS A 24 10.26 -5.27 -3.35
C LYS A 24 9.52 -5.25 -4.68
N PHE A 25 9.38 -6.43 -5.29
CA PHE A 25 8.65 -6.58 -6.54
C PHE A 25 7.16 -6.79 -6.30
N TYR A 26 6.35 -6.26 -7.21
CA TYR A 26 4.94 -6.59 -7.32
C TYR A 26 4.75 -7.89 -8.12
N VAL A 27 3.92 -8.79 -7.61
CA VAL A 27 3.53 -10.04 -8.27
C VAL A 27 2.01 -10.06 -8.40
N LYS A 28 1.50 -10.08 -9.64
CA LYS A 28 0.06 -9.97 -9.94
C LYS A 28 -0.80 -11.02 -9.22
N THR A 29 -0.28 -12.23 -9.06
CA THR A 29 -0.98 -13.35 -8.40
C THR A 29 -0.93 -13.30 -6.87
N ARG A 30 -0.12 -12.40 -6.27
CA ARG A 30 0.03 -12.27 -4.82
C ARG A 30 -0.34 -10.86 -4.39
N TRP A 31 -1.62 -10.65 -4.08
CA TRP A 31 -2.20 -9.32 -3.89
C TRP A 31 -1.54 -8.50 -2.77
N SER A 32 -0.97 -9.15 -1.75
CA SER A 32 -0.21 -8.49 -0.68
C SER A 32 1.08 -7.81 -1.15
N THR A 33 1.64 -8.24 -2.29
CA THR A 33 2.92 -7.72 -2.81
C THR A 33 2.83 -6.30 -3.35
N ALA A 34 1.63 -5.83 -3.73
CA ALA A 34 1.42 -4.44 -4.15
C ALA A 34 1.76 -3.47 -3.01
N TRP A 35 1.24 -3.73 -1.81
CA TRP A 35 1.57 -2.95 -0.62
C TRP A 35 3.05 -3.05 -0.26
N ASP A 36 3.65 -4.24 -0.36
CA ASP A 36 5.07 -4.45 -0.07
C ASP A 36 5.97 -3.66 -1.02
N CYS A 37 5.62 -3.61 -2.30
CA CYS A 37 6.29 -2.80 -3.32
C CYS A 37 6.23 -1.31 -2.96
N THR A 38 5.03 -0.75 -2.78
CA THR A 38 4.85 0.68 -2.46
C THR A 38 5.51 1.05 -1.14
N SER A 39 5.38 0.21 -0.12
CA SER A 39 6.01 0.40 1.19
C SER A 39 7.54 0.42 1.07
N SER A 40 8.13 -0.45 0.25
CA SER A 40 9.58 -0.45 0.02
C SER A 40 10.08 0.82 -0.67
N ILE A 41 9.31 1.39 -1.60
CA ILE A 41 9.65 2.65 -2.28
C ILE A 41 9.62 3.81 -1.28
N LEU A 42 8.58 3.89 -0.44
CA LEU A 42 8.45 4.94 0.58
C LEU A 42 9.58 4.85 1.61
N ARG A 43 9.90 3.63 2.06
CA ARG A 43 11.01 3.39 3.00
C ARG A 43 12.36 3.80 2.43
N LEU A 44 12.57 3.59 1.13
CA LEU A 44 13.81 3.93 0.43
C LEU A 44 13.79 5.33 -0.21
N LYS A 45 12.80 6.17 0.12
CA LYS A 45 12.63 7.51 -0.46
C LYS A 45 13.90 8.34 -0.43
N ASN A 46 14.60 8.39 0.71
CA ASN A 46 15.81 9.19 0.86
C ASN A 46 16.96 8.64 0.00
N GLN A 47 17.10 7.33 -0.07
CA GLN A 47 18.15 6.63 -0.81
C GLN A 47 17.92 6.77 -2.31
N LEU A 48 16.67 6.75 -2.76
CA LEU A 48 16.29 7.04 -4.14
C LEU A 48 16.58 8.51 -4.50
N LYS A 49 16.32 9.46 -3.59
CA LYS A 49 16.70 10.87 -3.76
C LYS A 49 18.21 11.07 -3.79
N ASN A 50 18.96 10.40 -2.93
CA ASN A 50 20.42 10.47 -2.91
C ASN A 50 21.01 9.92 -4.23
N LEU A 51 20.47 8.83 -4.76
CA LEU A 51 20.87 8.33 -6.09
C LEU A 51 20.64 9.35 -7.20
N LEU A 52 19.49 10.05 -7.16
CA LEU A 52 19.19 11.10 -8.11
C LEU A 52 20.16 12.29 -8.02
N ASN A 53 20.62 12.61 -6.80
CA ASN A 53 21.48 13.76 -6.54
C ASN A 53 22.96 13.46 -6.77
N GLU A 54 23.46 12.30 -6.32
CA GLU A 54 24.88 11.94 -6.33
C GLU A 54 25.32 11.31 -7.66
N CYS A 55 24.45 10.51 -8.29
CA CYS A 55 24.79 9.72 -9.48
C CYS A 55 23.64 9.71 -10.50
N PRO A 56 23.14 10.86 -10.99
CA PRO A 56 22.00 10.89 -11.93
C PRO A 56 22.26 10.16 -13.25
N GLU A 57 23.51 10.00 -13.66
CA GLU A 57 23.94 9.34 -14.89
C GLU A 57 23.61 7.84 -14.92
N ILE A 58 23.56 7.17 -13.76
CA ILE A 58 23.20 5.75 -13.69
C ILE A 58 21.68 5.51 -13.80
N LEU A 59 20.88 6.57 -13.72
CA LEU A 59 19.43 6.54 -13.83
C LEU A 59 18.96 6.95 -15.23
N ASN A 60 18.01 6.20 -15.77
CA ASN A 60 17.36 6.58 -17.03
C ASN A 60 16.46 7.82 -16.86
N ASN A 61 16.18 8.52 -17.96
CA ASN A 61 15.44 9.79 -17.94
C ASN A 61 14.01 9.64 -17.39
N LYS A 62 13.35 8.49 -17.61
CA LYS A 62 12.00 8.24 -17.08
C LYS A 62 11.99 8.17 -15.56
N ILE A 63 12.94 7.43 -14.96
CA ILE A 63 13.08 7.32 -13.50
C ILE A 63 13.47 8.66 -12.90
N LYS A 64 14.38 9.41 -13.54
CA LYS A 64 14.74 10.76 -13.09
C LYS A 64 13.52 11.68 -13.08
N GLY A 65 12.70 11.64 -14.13
CA GLY A 65 11.44 12.37 -14.19
C GLY A 65 10.52 12.04 -13.01
N LEU A 66 10.26 10.74 -12.78
CA LEU A 66 9.42 10.26 -11.68
C LEU A 66 9.92 10.73 -10.30
N LEU A 67 11.23 10.58 -10.02
CA LEU A 67 11.80 10.95 -8.72
C LEU A 67 11.85 12.47 -8.48
N ARG A 68 11.86 13.28 -9.56
CA ARG A 68 11.78 14.74 -9.50
C ARG A 68 10.36 15.25 -9.28
N THR A 69 9.35 14.48 -9.67
CA THR A 69 7.94 14.86 -9.49
C THR A 69 7.65 15.05 -8.01
N ARG A 70 7.16 16.25 -7.65
CA ARG A 70 6.85 16.63 -6.27
C ARG A 70 5.82 15.68 -5.63
N SER A 71 4.84 15.24 -6.42
CA SER A 71 3.74 14.39 -5.95
C SER A 71 4.08 12.91 -5.86
N PHE A 72 5.10 12.41 -6.58
CA PHE A 72 5.31 10.97 -6.76
C PHE A 72 5.30 10.16 -5.46
N PHE A 73 6.07 10.61 -4.45
CA PHE A 73 6.11 9.92 -3.17
C PHE A 73 4.84 10.12 -2.34
N ASN A 74 4.13 11.24 -2.50
CA ASN A 74 2.86 11.49 -1.82
C ASN A 74 1.75 10.62 -2.44
N ASP A 75 1.71 10.50 -3.75
CA ASP A 75 0.76 9.65 -4.47
C ASP A 75 0.99 8.17 -4.08
N ILE A 76 2.24 7.71 -4.04
CA ILE A 76 2.57 6.36 -3.54
C ILE A 76 2.16 6.18 -2.09
N TYR A 77 2.35 7.19 -1.24
CA TYR A 77 1.91 7.15 0.16
C TYR A 77 0.40 6.95 0.24
N THR A 78 -0.37 7.76 -0.48
CA THR A 78 -1.83 7.68 -0.55
C THR A 78 -2.27 6.28 -0.98
N VAL A 79 -1.73 5.76 -2.09
CA VAL A 79 -2.02 4.39 -2.56
C VAL A 79 -1.65 3.34 -1.51
N ASN A 80 -0.49 3.47 -0.87
CA ASN A 80 -0.02 2.53 0.14
C ASN A 80 -0.95 2.49 1.37
N THR A 81 -1.54 3.61 1.76
CA THR A 81 -2.51 3.64 2.88
C THR A 81 -3.79 2.86 2.58
N LEU A 82 -4.26 2.88 1.32
CA LEU A 82 -5.41 2.08 0.87
C LEU A 82 -5.08 0.58 0.76
N LEU A 83 -3.88 0.26 0.27
CA LEU A 83 -3.46 -1.13 0.12
C LEU A 83 -3.25 -1.85 1.47
N GLY A 84 -3.12 -1.11 2.58
CA GLY A 84 -2.89 -1.66 3.91
C GLY A 84 -4.03 -2.55 4.43
N PRO A 85 -5.27 -2.03 4.51
CA PRO A 85 -6.44 -2.84 4.83
C PRO A 85 -6.65 -4.01 3.85
N VAL A 86 -6.42 -3.80 2.54
CA VAL A 86 -6.54 -4.87 1.53
C VAL A 86 -5.55 -6.00 1.81
N LYS A 87 -4.28 -5.68 2.09
CA LYS A 87 -3.27 -6.68 2.46
C LYS A 87 -3.65 -7.42 3.75
N SER A 88 -4.20 -6.71 4.72
CA SER A 88 -4.62 -7.29 6.00
C SER A 88 -5.81 -8.24 5.83
N ALA A 89 -6.78 -7.88 4.99
CA ALA A 89 -7.91 -8.74 4.63
C ALA A 89 -7.45 -10.03 3.92
N VAL A 90 -6.55 -9.91 2.92
CA VAL A 90 -5.98 -11.06 2.22
C VAL A 90 -5.24 -11.98 3.19
N LYS A 91 -4.40 -11.42 4.06
CA LYS A 91 -3.71 -12.20 5.09
C LYS A 91 -4.66 -12.86 6.07
N ALA A 92 -5.73 -12.17 6.49
CA ALA A 92 -6.76 -12.77 7.33
C ALA A 92 -7.32 -14.00 6.61
N LEU A 93 -7.74 -13.89 5.35
CA LEU A 93 -8.27 -15.03 4.59
C LEU A 93 -7.30 -16.22 4.46
N GLU A 94 -5.98 -15.99 4.55
CA GLU A 94 -4.96 -17.05 4.55
C GLU A 94 -4.90 -17.82 5.89
N PHE A 95 -5.41 -17.27 7.00
CA PHE A 95 -5.46 -17.94 8.30
C PHE A 95 -6.68 -18.85 8.43
N LYS A 96 -6.45 -20.09 8.90
CA LYS A 96 -7.51 -21.10 9.11
C LYS A 96 -8.58 -20.68 10.12
N SER A 97 -8.24 -19.80 11.07
CA SER A 97 -9.13 -19.34 12.13
C SER A 97 -9.90 -18.06 11.76
N THR A 98 -9.75 -17.56 10.54
CA THR A 98 -10.38 -16.30 10.15
C THR A 98 -11.87 -16.47 9.94
N THR A 99 -12.63 -15.68 10.70
CA THR A 99 -14.04 -15.47 10.44
C THR A 99 -14.24 -14.40 9.39
N LEU A 100 -15.42 -14.43 8.79
CA LEU A 100 -15.89 -13.44 7.84
C LEU A 100 -15.99 -12.03 8.43
N ALA A 101 -16.29 -11.94 9.73
CA ALA A 101 -16.29 -10.68 10.48
C ALA A 101 -14.92 -9.99 10.50
N ASN A 102 -13.81 -10.75 10.54
CA ASN A 102 -12.46 -10.17 10.42
C ASN A 102 -12.24 -9.50 9.06
N CYS A 103 -12.76 -10.11 7.98
CA CYS A 103 -12.66 -9.52 6.64
C CYS A 103 -13.53 -8.26 6.52
N PHE A 104 -14.70 -8.26 7.16
CA PHE A 104 -15.59 -7.10 7.19
C PHE A 104 -14.99 -5.92 7.97
N ILE A 105 -14.28 -6.18 9.09
CA ILE A 105 -13.51 -5.15 9.82
C ILE A 105 -12.49 -4.46 8.89
N GLU A 106 -11.77 -5.23 8.06
CA GLU A 106 -10.82 -4.64 7.10
C GLU A 106 -11.52 -3.85 5.99
N LEU A 107 -12.74 -4.23 5.59
CA LEU A 107 -13.57 -3.45 4.66
C LEU A 107 -13.98 -2.10 5.28
N ILE A 108 -14.35 -2.08 6.56
CA ILE A 108 -14.64 -0.82 7.30
C ILE A 108 -13.38 0.04 7.40
N LYS A 109 -12.23 -0.54 7.74
CA LYS A 109 -10.96 0.19 7.75
C LYS A 109 -10.64 0.78 6.38
N LEU A 110 -10.90 0.05 5.30
CA LEU A 110 -10.74 0.55 3.93
C LEU A 110 -11.66 1.74 3.65
N SER A 111 -12.93 1.69 4.07
CA SER A 111 -13.87 2.81 3.88
C SER A 111 -13.42 4.07 4.61
N GLN A 112 -12.93 3.92 5.85
CA GLN A 112 -12.35 5.03 6.61
C GLN A 112 -11.13 5.61 5.90
N ARG A 113 -10.24 4.76 5.37
CA ARG A 113 -9.08 5.23 4.59
C ARG A 113 -9.47 5.98 3.33
N ILE A 114 -10.54 5.56 2.64
CA ILE A 114 -11.08 6.27 1.47
C ILE A 114 -11.64 7.65 1.88
N ASN A 115 -12.36 7.73 3.00
CA ASN A 115 -12.91 8.99 3.50
C ASN A 115 -11.82 10.01 3.85
N PHE A 116 -10.78 9.54 4.54
CA PHE A 116 -9.65 10.35 5.00
C PHE A 116 -8.41 10.21 4.09
N LEU A 117 -8.61 10.07 2.78
CA LEU A 117 -7.51 9.98 1.82
C LEU A 117 -6.59 11.20 1.95
N PRO A 118 -5.27 11.00 2.07
CA PRO A 118 -4.31 12.07 1.91
C PRO A 118 -4.41 12.71 0.51
N PRO A 119 -3.94 13.95 0.33
CA PRO A 119 -3.88 14.58 -0.99
C PRO A 119 -3.17 13.70 -2.02
N ILE A 120 -3.74 13.62 -3.22
CA ILE A 120 -3.20 12.88 -4.36
C ILE A 120 -3.37 13.72 -5.62
N SER A 121 -2.42 13.61 -6.55
CA SER A 121 -2.45 14.42 -7.78
C SER A 121 -3.63 14.13 -8.70
N ASP A 122 -4.10 12.89 -8.73
CA ASP A 122 -5.27 12.52 -9.53
C ASP A 122 -6.56 12.88 -8.77
N GLN A 123 -7.26 13.90 -9.26
CA GLN A 123 -8.50 14.40 -8.67
C GLN A 123 -9.65 13.36 -8.70
N ASN A 124 -9.64 12.43 -9.66
CA ASN A 124 -10.66 11.40 -9.81
C ASN A 124 -10.34 10.13 -9.01
N PHE A 125 -9.18 10.07 -8.37
CA PHE A 125 -8.75 8.88 -7.65
C PHE A 125 -9.72 8.52 -6.51
N LYS A 126 -10.16 9.52 -5.73
CA LYS A 126 -11.08 9.30 -4.61
C LYS A 126 -12.45 8.82 -5.09
N SER A 127 -13.03 9.42 -6.13
CA SER A 127 -14.33 8.99 -6.67
C SER A 127 -14.25 7.57 -7.21
N THR A 128 -13.18 7.23 -7.94
CA THR A 128 -12.95 5.86 -8.43
C THR A 128 -12.83 4.85 -7.28
N CYS A 129 -12.13 5.21 -6.20
CA CYS A 129 -12.05 4.36 -5.00
C CYS A 129 -13.42 4.14 -4.36
N ILE A 130 -14.25 5.20 -4.26
CA ILE A 130 -15.60 5.12 -3.71
C ILE A 130 -16.49 4.22 -4.58
N GLU A 131 -16.45 4.36 -5.90
CA GLU A 131 -17.23 3.53 -6.83
C GLU A 131 -16.86 2.04 -6.72
N LEU A 132 -15.55 1.74 -6.73
CA LEU A 132 -15.06 0.37 -6.57
C LEU A 132 -15.43 -0.21 -5.20
N PHE A 133 -15.30 0.59 -4.14
CA PHE A 133 -15.69 0.19 -2.79
C PHE A 133 -17.19 -0.12 -2.73
N ASN A 134 -18.04 0.78 -3.20
CA ASN A 134 -19.49 0.60 -3.18
C ASN A 134 -19.94 -0.63 -3.98
N LYS A 135 -19.31 -0.88 -5.14
CA LYS A 135 -19.57 -2.09 -5.92
C LYS A 135 -19.26 -3.36 -5.14
N ARG A 136 -18.17 -3.37 -4.35
CA ARG A 136 -17.81 -4.50 -3.50
C ARG A 136 -18.66 -4.57 -2.24
N TRP A 137 -18.96 -3.45 -1.61
CA TRP A 137 -19.81 -3.36 -0.43
C TRP A 137 -21.16 -4.04 -0.65
N LYS A 138 -21.80 -3.80 -1.80
CA LYS A 138 -23.08 -4.45 -2.17
C LYS A 138 -23.04 -5.99 -2.18
N GLN A 139 -21.86 -6.60 -2.28
CA GLN A 139 -21.72 -8.07 -2.20
C GLN A 139 -21.75 -8.58 -0.75
N PHE A 140 -21.53 -7.69 0.22
CA PHE A 140 -21.49 -7.94 1.65
C PHE A 140 -22.68 -7.32 2.40
N ASP A 141 -23.52 -6.56 1.69
CA ASP A 141 -24.64 -5.79 2.22
C ASP A 141 -25.90 -6.66 2.38
N PHE A 142 -25.83 -7.64 3.28
CA PHE A 142 -26.97 -8.47 3.67
C PHE A 142 -26.98 -8.80 5.16
N ASP A 143 -28.19 -8.99 5.69
CA ASP A 143 -28.46 -8.96 7.13
C ASP A 143 -27.59 -9.91 7.97
N LEU A 144 -27.31 -11.11 7.45
CA LEU A 144 -26.48 -12.10 8.14
C LEU A 144 -25.03 -11.63 8.35
N TYR A 145 -24.46 -10.88 7.40
CA TYR A 145 -23.11 -10.33 7.55
C TYR A 145 -23.07 -9.21 8.58
N VAL A 146 -24.04 -8.30 8.54
CA VAL A 146 -24.17 -7.21 9.51
C VAL A 146 -24.35 -7.77 10.92
N LEU A 147 -25.21 -8.78 11.09
CA LEU A 147 -25.40 -9.47 12.35
C LEU A 147 -24.10 -10.12 12.86
N SER A 148 -23.37 -10.84 12.00
CA SER A 148 -22.10 -11.48 12.36
C SER A 148 -21.04 -10.48 12.86
N TYR A 149 -21.05 -9.27 12.29
CA TYR A 149 -20.18 -8.18 12.73
C TYR A 149 -20.61 -7.62 14.09
N MET A 150 -21.91 -7.37 14.31
CA MET A 150 -22.42 -6.86 15.59
C MET A 150 -22.14 -7.81 16.76
N LEU A 151 -22.12 -9.12 16.48
CA LEU A 151 -21.81 -10.16 17.46
C LEU A 151 -20.30 -10.41 17.63
N HIS A 152 -19.44 -9.74 16.87
CA HIS A 152 -17.99 -9.96 16.92
C HIS A 152 -17.37 -9.37 18.21
N PRO A 153 -16.47 -10.08 18.91
CA PRO A 153 -15.90 -9.64 20.19
C PRO A 153 -15.23 -8.26 20.12
N TYR A 154 -14.55 -7.96 19.01
CA TYR A 154 -13.90 -6.65 18.80
C TYR A 154 -14.88 -5.48 18.69
N TYR A 155 -16.15 -5.74 18.32
CA TYR A 155 -17.18 -4.71 18.23
C TYR A 155 -17.89 -4.50 19.57
N GLN A 156 -17.95 -5.52 20.41
CA GLN A 156 -18.58 -5.46 21.74
C GLN A 156 -17.69 -4.84 22.82
N GLY A 157 -16.48 -4.36 22.47
CA GLY A 157 -15.58 -3.69 23.41
C GLY A 157 -15.02 -4.58 24.52
N LYS A 158 -15.18 -5.90 24.44
CA LYS A 158 -14.64 -6.84 25.44
C LYS A 158 -13.21 -7.27 25.07
N ILE A 159 -12.24 -6.66 25.75
CA ILE A 159 -10.91 -7.22 26.04
C ILE A 159 -11.03 -8.00 27.34
#